data_AF-A0ABD3RWL3-F1
#
_entry.id   AF-A0ABD3RWL3-F1
#
_cell.length_a   1.000
_cell.length_b   1.000
_cell.length_c   1.000
_cell.angle_alpha   90.00
_cell.angle_beta   90.00
_cell.angle_gamma   90.00
#
_symmetry.space_group_name_H-M   'P 1'
#
loop_
_entity.id
_entity.type
_entity.pdbx_description
1 polymer ?
#
loop_
_entity_poly.entity_id
_entity_poly.type
_entity_poly.pdbx_seq_one_letter_code
_entity_poly.pdbx_strand_id
1 'polypeptide(L)'
;MQPLYPKDQLLVSPTKLVTNNVKAWDLVFMWSAISDEVKGCFYKNDVAYFGINGTVKEMSAASVAKRIRIWCDDSSQDVFSNSSSTNASKPTKPPTTTPSSMPSPPSNSTTSASFSDTITTFYLIADCPYSANERENLMPAYIGQLSSDAEFLVHLGDLQNAQADNCEEWAYQSASSILHESRVPTFVLPGDNDINDCINVTHGKEMWAKYFKRIDERWNHDFDVIRWGELDESFSFLHKGVLYIGLDIPGGTPYNLSVTEERFDEHLERINSILKGLSDSEYKVIVLLGQVDPTYGQAGNSQVFFEIIADIVKNIGKPTVYFHGDFHKYYELEGGGYDVDNFLRISLDGESISPPIVAVMDGLGMKS
;
A
#
# COMPACT_ATOMS: atom_id res chain seq x y z
N MET A 1 -44.00 22.73 11.58
CA MET A 1 -44.54 21.94 12.70
C MET A 1 -44.21 20.48 12.46
N GLN A 2 -43.24 19.94 13.20
CA GLN A 2 -43.17 18.52 13.57
C GLN A 2 -43.85 18.37 14.95
N PRO A 3 -43.93 17.17 15.58
CA PRO A 3 -44.37 15.84 15.12
C PRO A 3 -45.33 15.21 16.16
N LEU A 4 -45.82 13.96 16.01
CA LEU A 4 -46.26 13.14 17.16
C LEU A 4 -46.16 11.62 16.87
N TYR A 5 -45.35 10.94 17.70
CA TYR A 5 -45.40 9.50 18.01
C TYR A 5 -46.55 9.21 19.00
N PRO A 6 -46.86 7.92 19.25
CA PRO A 6 -47.13 7.49 20.62
C PRO A 6 -46.26 6.29 21.10
N LYS A 7 -45.94 6.36 22.40
CA LYS A 7 -45.38 5.33 23.28
C LYS A 7 -46.52 4.54 23.94
N ASP A 8 -46.22 3.32 24.41
CA ASP A 8 -46.63 2.68 25.68
C ASP A 8 -45.93 1.30 25.73
N GLN A 9 -44.87 1.03 26.51
CA GLN A 9 -44.75 0.75 27.97
C GLN A 9 -45.73 -0.27 28.57
N LEU A 10 -45.20 -1.44 28.95
CA LEU A 10 -45.75 -2.34 29.97
C LEU A 10 -44.61 -2.88 30.85
N LEU A 11 -44.71 -2.57 32.14
CA LEU A 11 -43.88 -3.02 33.26
C LEU A 11 -44.61 -4.15 34.01
N VAL A 12 -43.93 -5.24 34.37
CA VAL A 12 -44.24 -6.07 35.55
C VAL A 12 -42.93 -6.57 36.18
N SER A 13 -42.88 -6.55 37.51
CA SER A 13 -41.71 -6.81 38.38
C SER A 13 -42.02 -8.01 39.34
N PRO A 14 -41.31 -8.28 40.46
CA PRO A 14 -40.23 -9.29 40.60
C PRO A 14 -40.45 -10.31 41.76
N THR A 15 -39.68 -11.42 41.87
CA THR A 15 -39.13 -11.96 43.16
C THR A 15 -38.22 -13.23 43.06
N LYS A 16 -37.03 -13.18 43.73
CA LYS A 16 -36.38 -14.12 44.74
C LYS A 16 -36.28 -15.66 44.47
N LEU A 17 -35.30 -16.48 44.91
CA LEU A 17 -34.00 -16.44 45.65
C LEU A 17 -33.46 -17.92 45.77
N VAL A 18 -32.16 -18.12 46.13
CA VAL A 18 -31.45 -19.33 46.70
C VAL A 18 -31.15 -20.52 45.73
N THR A 19 -29.99 -21.24 45.66
CA THR A 19 -29.05 -21.84 46.65
C THR A 19 -27.62 -22.23 46.15
N ASN A 20 -26.64 -22.03 47.05
CA ASN A 20 -25.43 -22.79 47.52
C ASN A 20 -24.53 -23.71 46.63
N ASN A 21 -23.22 -23.38 46.64
CA ASN A 21 -21.98 -24.14 46.97
C ASN A 21 -21.73 -25.60 46.48
N VAL A 22 -20.51 -25.86 45.93
CA VAL A 22 -19.44 -26.79 46.46
C VAL A 22 -18.25 -26.98 45.46
N LYS A 23 -17.03 -26.64 45.95
CA LYS A 23 -15.64 -27.21 45.83
C LYS A 23 -14.94 -27.58 44.48
N ALA A 24 -13.79 -26.91 44.28
CA ALA A 24 -12.40 -27.35 43.96
C ALA A 24 -12.12 -28.62 43.12
N TRP A 25 -11.27 -28.53 42.09
CA TRP A 25 -9.86 -28.99 42.03
C TRP A 25 -9.20 -28.57 40.68
N ASP A 26 -7.89 -28.34 40.74
CA ASP A 26 -6.90 -27.83 39.77
C ASP A 26 -7.02 -28.15 38.27
N LEU A 27 -6.69 -27.15 37.43
CA LEU A 27 -6.04 -27.35 36.14
C LEU A 27 -5.14 -26.15 35.79
N VAL A 28 -3.85 -26.42 35.83
CA VAL A 28 -2.75 -25.58 35.35
C VAL A 28 -3.02 -25.13 33.93
N PHE A 29 -3.05 -23.81 33.67
CA PHE A 29 -2.76 -23.27 32.34
C PHE A 29 -1.71 -22.18 32.44
N MET A 30 -0.69 -22.42 31.63
CA MET A 30 0.55 -21.69 31.50
C MET A 30 0.28 -20.23 31.13
N TRP A 31 1.10 -19.33 31.67
CA TRP A 31 1.35 -18.04 31.04
C TRP A 31 1.76 -18.29 29.58
N SER A 32 0.90 -17.98 28.62
CA SER A 32 1.40 -17.56 27.31
C SER A 32 1.67 -16.07 27.42
N ALA A 33 2.94 -15.70 27.27
CA ALA A 33 3.33 -14.33 27.03
C ALA A 33 2.47 -13.78 25.89
N ILE A 34 1.80 -12.66 26.15
CA ILE A 34 1.24 -11.82 25.10
C ILE A 34 2.46 -11.36 24.27
N SER A 35 2.56 -11.81 23.03
CA SER A 35 3.66 -11.39 22.14
C SER A 35 3.42 -9.93 21.77
N ASP A 36 4.37 -9.06 22.12
CA ASP A 36 4.38 -7.63 21.75
C ASP A 36 4.69 -7.38 20.26
N GLU A 37 4.51 -8.39 19.40
CA GLU A 37 4.67 -8.31 17.94
C GLU A 37 3.33 -7.93 17.30
N VAL A 38 3.29 -6.76 16.67
CA VAL A 38 2.09 -6.22 16.03
C VAL A 38 2.36 -6.02 14.54
N LYS A 39 1.51 -6.61 13.69
CA LYS A 39 1.42 -6.35 12.25
C LYS A 39 0.56 -5.11 12.04
N GLY A 40 0.98 -4.12 11.24
CA GLY A 40 0.08 -3.00 10.93
C GLY A 40 0.68 -1.83 10.16
N CYS A 41 -0.20 -1.08 9.52
CA CYS A 41 0.08 0.14 8.76
C CYS A 41 -0.13 1.36 9.64
N PHE A 42 0.68 2.40 9.48
CA PHE A 42 0.37 3.69 10.12
C PHE A 42 0.50 4.86 9.17
N TYR A 43 -0.48 5.76 9.22
CA TYR A 43 -0.47 7.03 8.52
C TYR A 43 -0.09 8.15 9.50
N LYS A 44 0.94 8.93 9.16
CA LYS A 44 1.34 10.10 9.94
C LYS A 44 1.93 11.16 9.02
N ASN A 45 1.40 12.39 9.11
CA ASN A 45 1.90 13.55 8.35
C ASN A 45 2.04 13.27 6.84
N ASP A 46 1.02 12.66 6.24
CA ASP A 46 0.99 12.35 4.80
C ASP A 46 2.01 11.31 4.34
N VAL A 47 2.49 10.50 5.28
CA VAL A 47 3.37 9.36 5.04
C VAL A 47 2.70 8.09 5.55
N ALA A 48 2.57 7.09 4.66
CA ALA A 48 2.18 5.74 5.00
C ALA A 48 3.42 4.88 5.28
N TYR A 49 3.41 4.18 6.41
CA TYR A 49 4.52 3.34 6.87
C TYR A 49 4.07 1.88 6.99
N PHE A 50 4.90 0.97 6.48
CA PHE A 50 4.64 -0.47 6.45
C PHE A 50 5.76 -1.26 7.13
N GLY A 51 5.40 -2.16 8.05
CA GLY A 51 6.34 -3.04 8.73
C GLY A 51 5.66 -4.16 9.50
N ILE A 52 6.32 -5.31 9.59
CA ILE A 52 5.76 -6.52 10.22
C ILE A 52 5.97 -6.58 11.74
N ASN A 53 6.71 -5.63 12.34
CA ASN A 53 7.03 -5.62 13.77
C ASN A 53 7.61 -4.26 14.25
N GLY A 54 7.28 -3.89 15.49
CA GLY A 54 7.87 -2.78 16.25
C GLY A 54 7.10 -2.55 17.55
N THR A 55 7.78 -2.28 18.66
CA THR A 55 7.03 -1.98 19.89
C THR A 55 6.32 -0.64 19.75
N VAL A 56 5.15 -0.50 20.37
CA VAL A 56 4.40 0.76 20.44
C VAL A 56 5.33 1.93 20.80
N LYS A 57 6.30 1.70 21.70
CA LYS A 57 7.23 2.72 22.20
C LYS A 57 8.29 3.15 21.18
N GLU A 58 8.81 2.22 20.39
CA GLU A 58 9.79 2.50 19.33
C GLU A 58 9.15 3.29 18.19
N MET A 59 7.93 2.89 17.80
CA MET A 59 7.20 3.54 16.71
C MET A 59 6.46 4.83 17.12
N SER A 60 6.40 5.15 18.43
CA SER A 60 5.66 6.33 18.97
C SER A 60 6.53 7.43 19.59
N ALA A 61 7.85 7.36 19.47
CA ALA A 61 8.78 8.36 20.00
C ALA A 61 8.64 9.72 19.28
N ALA A 62 7.82 10.59 19.90
CA ALA A 62 7.65 12.05 19.79
C ALA A 62 7.88 12.81 18.46
N SER A 63 6.77 13.30 17.87
CA SER A 63 6.48 14.75 17.81
C SER A 63 4.95 14.98 17.73
N VAL A 64 4.51 16.18 18.06
CA VAL A 64 3.20 16.53 18.64
C VAL A 64 2.17 16.89 17.56
N ALA A 65 1.32 15.95 17.15
CA ALA A 65 0.01 16.22 16.54
C ALA A 65 -0.88 14.95 16.55
N LYS A 66 -2.20 15.18 16.45
CA LYS A 66 -3.30 14.26 16.71
C LYS A 66 -3.20 12.96 15.88
N ARG A 67 -3.29 11.82 16.57
CA ARG A 67 -3.12 10.45 16.05
C ARG A 67 -4.48 9.77 15.86
N ILE A 68 -4.66 9.02 14.79
CA ILE A 68 -5.69 7.96 14.70
C ILE A 68 -4.93 6.65 14.48
N ARG A 69 -5.17 5.68 15.35
CA ARG A 69 -4.66 4.31 15.28
C ARG A 69 -5.83 3.42 14.86
N ILE A 70 -5.57 2.46 13.99
CA ILE A 70 -6.49 1.35 13.70
C ILE A 70 -5.80 0.08 14.20
N TRP A 71 -6.54 -0.77 14.91
CA TRP A 71 -6.10 -2.06 15.43
C TRP A 71 -6.93 -3.16 14.76
N CYS A 72 -6.28 -4.27 14.42
CA CYS A 72 -6.91 -5.58 14.45
C CYS A 72 -6.61 -6.19 15.83
N ASP A 73 -7.61 -6.25 16.70
CA ASP A 73 -7.79 -7.37 17.61
C ASP A 73 -9.21 -7.28 18.19
N ASP A 74 -10.02 -8.28 17.85
CA ASP A 74 -11.36 -8.47 18.39
C ASP A 74 -11.25 -8.96 19.84
N SER A 75 -11.18 -8.05 20.82
CA SER A 75 -11.81 -8.26 22.13
C SER A 75 -11.80 -7.04 23.06
N SER A 76 -13.02 -6.65 23.42
CA SER A 76 -13.44 -6.03 24.70
C SER A 76 -13.11 -4.57 25.03
N GLN A 77 -14.23 -3.84 25.13
CA GLN A 77 -14.62 -2.68 25.94
C GLN A 77 -13.68 -2.14 27.05
N ASP A 78 -13.74 -0.81 27.16
CA ASP A 78 -13.61 0.07 28.34
C ASP A 78 -12.50 -0.21 29.38
N VAL A 79 -11.70 0.82 29.67
CA VAL A 79 -11.65 1.52 30.97
C VAL A 79 -10.45 2.49 31.00
N PHE A 80 -10.77 3.77 31.21
CA PHE A 80 -9.86 4.80 31.71
C PHE A 80 -9.25 4.39 33.05
N SER A 81 -7.93 4.54 33.27
CA SER A 81 -7.36 5.03 34.55
C SER A 81 -5.83 5.22 34.54
N ASN A 82 -5.43 6.26 35.28
CA ASN A 82 -4.10 6.79 35.57
C ASN A 82 -3.11 5.81 36.27
N SER A 83 -1.80 6.07 36.08
CA SER A 83 -0.78 6.38 37.13
C SER A 83 0.63 6.11 36.57
N SER A 84 1.53 7.09 36.42
CA SER A 84 2.44 7.72 37.41
C SER A 84 3.49 6.79 38.06
N SER A 85 4.68 6.77 37.43
CA SER A 85 6.03 7.03 37.97
C SER A 85 6.56 6.44 39.29
N THR A 86 7.85 6.07 39.20
CA THR A 86 8.90 5.92 40.25
C THR A 86 8.91 4.57 41.00
N ASN A 87 10.02 3.95 41.39
CA ASN A 87 11.36 4.44 41.74
C ASN A 87 12.44 3.34 41.60
N ALA A 88 13.69 3.81 41.56
CA ALA A 88 14.94 3.07 41.42
C ALA A 88 15.36 2.23 42.64
N SER A 89 16.28 1.27 42.42
CA SER A 89 17.36 0.94 43.36
C SER A 89 18.52 0.21 42.67
N LYS A 90 19.73 0.76 42.85
CA LYS A 90 21.10 0.20 42.62
C LYS A 90 21.78 0.20 44.01
N PRO A 91 23.02 -0.28 44.26
CA PRO A 91 23.98 -1.10 43.50
C PRO A 91 24.48 -2.32 44.34
N THR A 92 25.47 -3.14 43.96
CA THR A 92 26.91 -3.05 44.32
C THR A 92 27.60 -4.34 43.82
N LYS A 93 28.67 -4.36 43.00
CA LYS A 93 30.11 -4.34 43.39
C LYS A 93 31.02 -4.34 42.13
N PRO A 94 32.26 -3.80 42.20
CA PRO A 94 33.19 -3.66 41.06
C PRO A 94 34.41 -4.64 41.17
N PRO A 95 35.50 -4.51 40.38
CA PRO A 95 35.85 -5.42 39.27
C PRO A 95 37.12 -6.25 39.54
N THR A 96 37.31 -7.35 38.80
CA THR A 96 38.56 -8.14 38.85
C THR A 96 39.34 -7.99 37.55
N THR A 97 40.61 -7.63 37.71
CA THR A 97 41.62 -7.36 36.69
C THR A 97 42.49 -8.59 36.41
N THR A 98 42.32 -9.24 35.26
CA THR A 98 43.38 -10.06 34.64
C THR A 98 43.18 -10.16 33.13
N PRO A 99 44.15 -9.76 32.28
CA PRO A 99 44.06 -9.94 30.83
C PRO A 99 44.64 -11.31 30.44
N SER A 100 43.83 -12.15 29.80
CA SER A 100 44.28 -13.36 29.09
C SER A 100 43.99 -13.19 27.61
N SER A 101 45.05 -13.21 26.79
CA SER A 101 45.01 -13.08 25.35
C SER A 101 44.38 -14.31 24.70
N MET A 102 43.20 -14.15 24.09
CA MET A 102 42.57 -15.15 23.22
C MET A 102 42.78 -14.80 21.74
N PRO A 103 42.83 -15.81 20.85
CA PRO A 103 43.06 -15.62 19.42
C PRO A 103 41.85 -14.94 18.76
N SER A 104 42.11 -14.08 17.78
CA SER A 104 41.10 -13.40 16.98
C SER A 104 40.15 -14.39 16.28
N PRO A 105 38.81 -14.19 16.34
CA PRO A 105 37.88 -14.93 15.50
C PRO A 105 38.06 -14.54 14.01
N PRO A 106 37.76 -15.44 13.06
CA PRO A 106 37.77 -15.12 11.65
C PRO A 106 36.74 -14.01 11.37
N SER A 107 37.18 -12.98 10.64
CA SER A 107 36.34 -11.92 10.11
C SER A 107 35.42 -12.51 9.04
N ASN A 108 34.25 -13.00 9.45
CA ASN A 108 33.10 -13.05 8.55
C ASN A 108 32.54 -11.63 8.51
N SER A 109 33.02 -10.83 7.55
CA SER A 109 32.35 -9.60 7.16
C SER A 109 31.06 -9.96 6.43
N THR A 110 30.04 -10.39 7.18
CA THR A 110 28.66 -10.30 6.72
C THR A 110 28.35 -8.81 6.73
N THR A 111 28.48 -8.18 5.57
CA THR A 111 28.09 -6.78 5.37
C THR A 111 26.61 -6.69 5.71
N SER A 112 26.28 -6.26 6.92
CA SER A 112 24.90 -5.94 7.28
C SER A 112 24.51 -4.76 6.43
N ALA A 113 23.53 -4.93 5.54
CA ALA A 113 22.91 -3.82 4.82
C ALA A 113 22.56 -2.71 5.82
N SER A 114 22.95 -1.47 5.51
CA SER A 114 22.52 -0.32 6.29
C SER A 114 21.00 -0.21 6.18
N PHE A 115 20.34 0.32 7.21
CA PHE A 115 18.90 0.58 7.18
C PHE A 115 18.50 1.46 5.97
N SER A 116 19.38 2.36 5.49
CA SER A 116 19.13 3.14 4.27
C SER A 116 19.10 2.32 2.98
N ASP A 117 19.73 1.15 2.97
CA ASP A 117 19.94 0.36 1.76
C ASP A 117 18.71 -0.47 1.42
N THR A 118 17.71 -0.50 2.30
CA THR A 118 16.48 -1.30 2.14
C THR A 118 15.21 -0.48 2.21
N ILE A 119 15.32 0.78 2.63
CA ILE A 119 14.21 1.72 2.57
C ILE A 119 14.12 2.32 1.17
N THR A 120 12.93 2.19 0.58
CA THR A 120 12.52 2.93 -0.61
C THR A 120 11.49 4.00 -0.21
N THR A 121 11.66 5.22 -0.68
CA THR A 121 10.63 6.27 -0.61
C THR A 121 10.22 6.66 -2.01
N PHE A 122 8.92 6.70 -2.30
CA PHE A 122 8.41 7.08 -3.61
C PHE A 122 7.08 7.80 -3.49
N TYR A 123 6.71 8.52 -4.54
CA TYR A 123 5.44 9.22 -4.64
C TYR A 123 4.41 8.43 -5.43
N LEU A 124 3.15 8.57 -5.05
CA LEU A 124 1.99 8.03 -5.77
C LEU A 124 0.99 9.14 -6.04
N ILE A 125 0.44 9.14 -7.25
CA ILE A 125 -0.63 10.05 -7.68
C ILE A 125 -1.54 9.30 -8.66
N ALA A 126 -2.81 9.68 -8.77
CA ALA A 126 -3.76 9.10 -9.69
C ALA A 126 -4.82 10.14 -10.08
N ASP A 127 -5.62 9.84 -11.11
CA ASP A 127 -6.87 10.55 -11.38
C ASP A 127 -6.72 12.06 -11.60
N CYS A 128 -5.69 12.43 -12.36
CA CYS A 128 -5.43 13.81 -12.71
C CYS A 128 -4.50 13.94 -13.94
N PRO A 129 -4.61 15.05 -14.69
CA PRO A 129 -5.55 16.15 -14.49
C PRO A 129 -6.88 15.94 -15.24
N TYR A 130 -8.02 16.14 -14.56
CA TYR A 130 -9.37 16.08 -15.16
C TYR A 130 -9.94 17.45 -15.52
N SER A 131 -9.43 18.51 -14.90
CA SER A 131 -9.91 19.87 -15.06
C SER A 131 -8.80 20.82 -15.51
N ALA A 132 -9.19 21.95 -16.08
CA ALA A 132 -8.25 23.04 -16.38
C ALA A 132 -7.50 23.49 -15.12
N ASN A 133 -8.14 23.48 -13.95
CA ASN A 133 -7.46 23.87 -12.71
C ASN A 133 -6.39 22.86 -12.28
N GLU A 134 -6.65 21.55 -12.39
CA GLU A 134 -5.63 20.53 -12.12
C GLU A 134 -4.47 20.65 -13.11
N ARG A 135 -4.80 20.78 -14.40
CA ARG A 135 -3.84 20.85 -15.50
C ARG A 135 -2.96 22.09 -15.46
N GLU A 136 -3.51 23.25 -15.13
CA GLU A 136 -2.80 24.53 -15.16
C GLU A 136 -2.20 24.91 -13.81
N ASN A 137 -2.74 24.39 -12.69
CA ASN A 137 -2.34 24.84 -11.35
C ASN A 137 -1.92 23.69 -10.41
N LEU A 138 -2.77 22.69 -10.16
CA LEU A 138 -2.52 21.71 -9.09
C LEU A 138 -1.39 20.74 -9.44
N MET A 139 -1.51 19.99 -10.54
CA MET A 139 -0.52 19.02 -10.98
C MET A 139 0.84 19.63 -11.26
N PRO A 140 0.96 20.75 -11.99
CA PRO A 140 2.25 21.41 -12.13
C PRO A 140 2.85 21.83 -10.78
N ALA A 141 2.04 22.30 -9.84
CA ALA A 141 2.52 22.71 -8.53
C ALA A 141 3.00 21.52 -7.70
N TYR A 142 2.27 20.40 -7.67
CA TYR A 142 2.67 19.21 -6.92
C TYR A 142 3.90 18.56 -7.53
N ILE A 143 3.91 18.32 -8.85
CA ILE A 143 5.05 17.73 -9.55
C ILE A 143 6.30 18.60 -9.42
N GLY A 144 6.18 19.92 -9.58
CA GLY A 144 7.31 20.85 -9.47
C GLY A 144 7.88 21.02 -8.05
N GLN A 145 7.11 20.63 -7.02
CA GLN A 145 7.48 20.70 -5.61
C GLN A 145 7.93 19.37 -5.01
N LEU A 146 7.86 18.27 -5.76
CA LEU A 146 8.34 16.98 -5.28
C LEU A 146 9.80 17.09 -4.83
N SER A 147 10.05 16.53 -3.65
CA SER A 147 11.38 16.49 -3.09
C SER A 147 12.20 15.42 -3.81
N SER A 148 13.51 15.64 -3.90
CA SER A 148 14.45 14.71 -4.54
C SER A 148 14.97 13.63 -3.57
N ASP A 149 14.36 13.49 -2.39
CA ASP A 149 14.65 12.43 -1.41
C ASP A 149 13.83 11.16 -1.67
N ALA A 150 12.72 11.26 -2.41
CA ALA A 150 12.08 10.12 -3.03
C ALA A 150 12.87 9.62 -4.25
N GLU A 151 12.79 8.33 -4.52
CA GLU A 151 13.54 7.66 -5.57
C GLU A 151 12.79 7.63 -6.91
N PHE A 152 11.45 7.67 -6.89
CA PHE A 152 10.61 7.74 -8.07
C PHE A 152 9.18 8.23 -7.74
N LEU A 153 8.41 8.48 -8.79
CA LEU A 153 6.97 8.77 -8.78
C LEU A 153 6.25 7.70 -9.63
N VAL A 154 5.05 7.30 -9.23
CA VAL A 154 4.16 6.50 -10.08
C VAL A 154 2.81 7.21 -10.21
N HIS A 155 2.37 7.45 -11.45
CA HIS A 155 1.00 7.84 -11.77
C HIS A 155 0.18 6.57 -12.06
N LEU A 156 -0.89 6.33 -11.29
CA LEU A 156 -1.63 5.07 -11.34
C LEU A 156 -2.64 4.96 -12.50
N GLY A 157 -2.95 6.07 -13.15
CA GLY A 157 -3.82 6.09 -14.34
C GLY A 157 -4.71 7.31 -14.36
N ASP A 158 -5.43 7.46 -15.46
CA ASP A 158 -6.40 8.52 -15.75
C ASP A 158 -5.79 9.92 -15.76
N LEU A 159 -5.02 10.19 -16.82
CA LEU A 159 -4.29 11.45 -17.07
C LEU A 159 -5.11 12.48 -17.85
N GLN A 160 -6.41 12.24 -17.99
CA GLN A 160 -7.35 13.13 -18.64
C GLN A 160 -8.78 12.79 -18.21
N ASN A 161 -9.73 13.68 -18.50
CA ASN A 161 -11.14 13.34 -18.42
C ASN A 161 -11.63 12.99 -19.84
N ALA A 162 -11.88 11.70 -20.12
CA ALA A 162 -12.16 11.25 -21.49
C ALA A 162 -13.37 11.97 -22.11
N GLN A 163 -14.38 12.29 -21.32
CA GLN A 163 -15.62 12.90 -21.79
C GLN A 163 -15.47 14.41 -22.05
N ALA A 164 -14.63 15.11 -21.27
CA ALA A 164 -14.38 16.53 -21.44
C ALA A 164 -13.30 16.78 -22.52
N ASP A 165 -12.24 15.99 -22.49
CA ASP A 165 -11.06 16.15 -23.34
C ASP A 165 -11.19 15.40 -24.67
N ASN A 166 -12.22 14.54 -24.81
CA ASN A 166 -12.51 13.71 -25.99
C ASN A 166 -11.34 12.83 -26.46
N CYS A 167 -10.41 12.51 -25.55
CA CYS A 167 -9.16 11.82 -25.88
C CYS A 167 -8.38 12.50 -27.01
N GLU A 168 -8.49 13.82 -27.12
CA GLU A 168 -7.69 14.56 -28.08
C GLU A 168 -6.22 14.59 -27.64
N GLU A 169 -5.32 14.55 -28.63
CA GLU A 169 -3.87 14.50 -28.43
C GLU A 169 -3.33 15.55 -27.45
N TRP A 170 -3.93 16.75 -27.41
CA TRP A 170 -3.47 17.82 -26.53
C TRP A 170 -3.58 17.47 -25.05
N ALA A 171 -4.55 16.63 -24.64
CA ALA A 171 -4.74 16.26 -23.24
C ALA A 171 -3.60 15.37 -22.75
N TYR A 172 -3.27 14.33 -23.52
CA TYR A 172 -2.11 13.46 -23.30
C TYR A 172 -0.80 14.25 -23.32
N GLN A 173 -0.64 15.13 -24.31
CA GLN A 173 0.54 15.98 -24.42
C GLN A 173 0.69 16.90 -23.19
N SER A 174 -0.41 17.49 -22.73
CA SER A 174 -0.40 18.38 -21.58
C SER A 174 0.00 17.64 -20.31
N ALA A 175 -0.62 16.51 -20.01
CA ALA A 175 -0.30 15.73 -18.82
C ALA A 175 1.15 15.18 -18.86
N SER A 176 1.61 14.69 -20.02
CA SER A 176 3.01 14.27 -20.22
C SER A 176 4.00 15.42 -20.00
N SER A 177 3.67 16.62 -20.49
CA SER A 177 4.51 17.82 -20.28
C SER A 177 4.61 18.20 -18.82
N ILE A 178 3.55 18.01 -18.03
CA ILE A 178 3.58 18.25 -16.58
C ILE A 178 4.47 17.22 -15.88
N LEU A 179 4.28 15.93 -16.17
CA LEU A 179 5.09 14.85 -15.59
C LEU A 179 6.58 14.98 -15.92
N HIS A 180 6.93 15.52 -17.10
CA HIS A 180 8.32 15.80 -17.48
C HIS A 180 9.05 16.80 -16.57
N GLU A 181 8.32 17.60 -15.80
CA GLU A 181 8.91 18.53 -14.83
C GLU A 181 9.29 17.84 -13.50
N SER A 182 8.93 16.55 -13.34
CA SER A 182 9.31 15.76 -12.17
C SER A 182 10.83 15.67 -12.03
N ARG A 183 11.30 15.83 -10.79
CA ARG A 183 12.73 15.74 -10.44
C ARG A 183 13.21 14.31 -10.21
N VAL A 184 12.28 13.37 -10.13
CA VAL A 184 12.53 11.95 -9.91
C VAL A 184 12.02 11.15 -11.12
N PRO A 185 12.60 9.98 -11.41
CA PRO A 185 12.05 9.05 -12.40
C PRO A 185 10.55 8.85 -12.20
N THR A 186 9.79 8.92 -13.30
CA THR A 186 8.33 8.84 -13.25
C THR A 186 7.85 7.66 -14.08
N PHE A 187 7.08 6.78 -13.44
CA PHE A 187 6.37 5.68 -14.08
C PHE A 187 4.90 6.05 -14.24
N VAL A 188 4.26 5.55 -15.28
CA VAL A 188 2.85 5.81 -15.58
C VAL A 188 2.18 4.51 -15.99
N LEU A 189 1.01 4.26 -15.42
CA LEU A 189 0.09 3.20 -15.83
C LEU A 189 -1.13 3.81 -16.52
N PRO A 190 -1.80 3.09 -17.43
CA PRO A 190 -3.03 3.56 -18.05
C PRO A 190 -4.23 3.37 -17.14
N GLY A 191 -5.15 4.34 -17.19
CA GLY A 191 -6.49 4.22 -16.64
C GLY A 191 -7.58 4.10 -17.72
N ASP A 192 -8.83 4.02 -17.28
CA ASP A 192 -9.96 3.85 -18.18
C ASP A 192 -10.26 5.12 -19.00
N ASN A 193 -10.07 6.30 -18.41
CA ASN A 193 -10.16 7.59 -19.09
C ASN A 193 -9.05 7.78 -20.14
N ASP A 194 -7.94 7.08 -20.02
CA ASP A 194 -6.86 7.12 -21.01
C ASP A 194 -7.14 6.23 -22.22
N ILE A 195 -8.00 5.21 -22.09
CA ILE A 195 -8.15 4.16 -23.11
C ILE A 195 -9.61 3.74 -23.32
N ASN A 196 -10.23 3.14 -22.30
CA ASN A 196 -11.52 2.45 -22.43
C ASN A 196 -12.69 3.43 -22.65
N ASP A 197 -12.64 4.61 -22.05
CA ASP A 197 -13.68 5.64 -22.15
C ASP A 197 -13.55 6.52 -23.40
N CYS A 198 -12.47 6.34 -24.18
CA CYS A 198 -12.31 7.01 -25.45
C CYS A 198 -13.31 6.50 -26.50
N ILE A 199 -13.94 7.41 -27.25
CA ILE A 199 -14.83 7.06 -28.37
C ILE A 199 -14.13 6.13 -29.37
N ASN A 200 -12.84 6.37 -29.60
CA ASN A 200 -11.97 5.50 -30.37
C ASN A 200 -10.86 4.95 -29.45
N VAL A 201 -11.06 3.74 -28.95
CA VAL A 201 -10.13 3.04 -28.04
C VAL A 201 -8.76 2.82 -28.69
N THR A 202 -8.72 2.53 -30.00
CA THR A 202 -7.45 2.42 -30.73
C THR A 202 -6.69 3.74 -30.71
N HIS A 203 -7.38 4.87 -30.88
CA HIS A 203 -6.77 6.19 -30.76
C HIS A 203 -6.27 6.46 -29.34
N GLY A 204 -7.07 6.14 -28.30
CA GLY A 204 -6.63 6.28 -26.90
C GLY A 204 -5.35 5.49 -26.61
N LYS A 205 -5.29 4.22 -27.02
CA LYS A 205 -4.08 3.39 -26.92
C LYS A 205 -2.88 4.00 -27.65
N GLU A 206 -3.08 4.49 -28.87
CA GLU A 206 -2.02 5.15 -29.65
C GLU A 206 -1.52 6.43 -28.97
N MET A 207 -2.41 7.24 -28.41
CA MET A 207 -2.05 8.47 -27.70
C MET A 207 -1.35 8.17 -26.37
N TRP A 208 -1.88 7.26 -25.55
CA TRP A 208 -1.22 6.83 -24.33
C TRP A 208 0.18 6.30 -24.63
N ALA A 209 0.30 5.42 -25.64
CA ALA A 209 1.58 4.86 -26.05
C ALA A 209 2.56 5.92 -26.60
N LYS A 210 2.06 6.99 -27.20
CA LYS A 210 2.89 8.07 -27.72
C LYS A 210 3.50 8.95 -26.61
N TYR A 211 2.76 9.17 -25.52
CA TYR A 211 3.11 10.17 -24.51
C TYR A 211 3.59 9.62 -23.17
N PHE A 212 3.21 8.39 -22.83
CA PHE A 212 3.44 7.82 -21.50
C PHE A 212 4.19 6.49 -21.51
N LYS A 213 4.11 5.72 -22.61
CA LYS A 213 4.86 4.47 -22.74
C LYS A 213 6.35 4.72 -22.53
N ARG A 214 6.89 4.07 -21.50
CA ARG A 214 8.31 4.16 -21.12
C ARG A 214 8.77 5.60 -20.81
N ILE A 215 7.88 6.45 -20.30
CA ILE A 215 8.20 7.83 -19.94
C ILE A 215 9.34 7.91 -18.91
N ASP A 216 9.51 6.90 -18.06
CA ASP A 216 10.60 6.72 -17.10
C ASP A 216 11.99 6.78 -17.74
N GLU A 217 12.14 6.30 -18.99
CA GLU A 217 13.42 6.29 -19.72
C GLU A 217 13.95 7.71 -20.01
N ARG A 218 13.15 8.76 -19.78
CA ARG A 218 13.61 10.15 -19.83
C ARG A 218 14.58 10.49 -18.72
N TRP A 219 14.44 9.88 -17.55
CA TRP A 219 15.32 10.12 -16.41
C TRP A 219 16.47 9.11 -16.43
N ASN A 220 17.65 9.57 -16.00
CA ASN A 220 18.76 8.66 -15.78
C ASN A 220 18.57 7.98 -14.42
N HIS A 221 18.10 6.74 -14.42
CA HIS A 221 17.96 5.89 -13.24
C HIS A 221 18.60 4.51 -13.48
N ASP A 222 18.83 3.78 -12.39
CA ASP A 222 19.47 2.46 -12.39
C ASP A 222 18.51 1.31 -12.05
N PHE A 223 17.20 1.57 -11.93
CA PHE A 223 16.20 0.51 -11.84
C PHE A 223 16.29 -0.46 -13.03
N ASP A 224 16.42 -1.75 -12.74
CA ASP A 224 16.37 -2.82 -13.75
C ASP A 224 14.92 -3.12 -14.12
N VAL A 225 14.34 -2.24 -14.93
CA VAL A 225 12.92 -2.29 -15.31
C VAL A 225 12.69 -3.37 -16.36
N ILE A 226 11.96 -4.41 -15.99
CA ILE A 226 11.53 -5.48 -16.87
C ILE A 226 10.16 -5.14 -17.43
N ARG A 227 10.06 -5.00 -18.75
CA ARG A 227 8.81 -4.80 -19.48
C ARG A 227 8.23 -6.11 -19.99
N TRP A 228 6.90 -6.20 -20.09
CA TRP A 228 6.21 -7.47 -20.29
C TRP A 228 5.88 -7.80 -21.76
N GLY A 229 6.65 -7.29 -22.72
CA GLY A 229 6.52 -7.66 -24.13
C GLY A 229 5.34 -6.95 -24.80
N GLU A 230 4.31 -7.69 -25.20
CA GLU A 230 3.07 -7.10 -25.76
C GLU A 230 2.26 -6.31 -24.71
N LEU A 231 2.56 -6.51 -23.42
CA LEU A 231 2.09 -5.71 -22.29
C LEU A 231 3.18 -4.73 -21.83
N ASP A 232 3.77 -3.99 -22.75
CA ASP A 232 4.94 -3.13 -22.50
C ASP A 232 4.62 -1.96 -21.53
N GLU A 233 3.35 -1.66 -21.37
CA GLU A 233 2.78 -0.75 -20.39
C GLU A 233 2.95 -1.29 -18.96
N SER A 234 2.83 -2.61 -18.78
CA SER A 234 3.13 -3.30 -17.54
C SER A 234 4.63 -3.45 -17.34
N PHE A 235 5.04 -3.37 -16.08
CA PHE A 235 6.45 -3.46 -15.72
C PHE A 235 6.64 -4.12 -14.37
N SER A 236 7.86 -4.59 -14.14
CA SER A 236 8.30 -5.03 -12.84
C SER A 236 9.77 -4.70 -12.62
N PHE A 237 10.14 -4.34 -11.40
CA PHE A 237 11.54 -4.22 -11.02
C PHE A 237 11.72 -4.58 -9.55
N LEU A 238 12.89 -5.14 -9.24
CA LEU A 238 13.31 -5.40 -7.88
C LEU A 238 14.18 -4.24 -7.42
N HIS A 239 13.80 -3.59 -6.32
CA HIS A 239 14.61 -2.53 -5.74
C HIS A 239 14.63 -2.66 -4.23
N LYS A 240 15.84 -2.68 -3.66
CA LYS A 240 16.05 -2.68 -2.20
C LYS A 240 15.28 -3.76 -1.42
N GLY A 241 15.04 -4.92 -2.04
CA GLY A 241 14.29 -6.04 -1.43
C GLY A 241 12.77 -5.92 -1.56
N VAL A 242 12.27 -4.99 -2.37
CA VAL A 242 10.85 -4.80 -2.68
C VAL A 242 10.63 -5.08 -4.16
N LEU A 243 9.67 -5.95 -4.47
CA LEU A 243 9.24 -6.24 -5.83
C LEU A 243 8.09 -5.30 -6.21
N TYR A 244 8.35 -4.39 -7.13
CA TYR A 244 7.34 -3.48 -7.68
C TYR A 244 6.76 -4.08 -8.96
N ILE A 245 5.44 -4.07 -9.10
CA ILE A 245 4.71 -4.57 -10.26
C ILE A 245 3.66 -3.54 -10.66
N GLY A 246 3.83 -2.94 -11.84
CA GLY A 246 2.84 -2.10 -12.49
C GLY A 246 1.95 -2.91 -13.43
N LEU A 247 0.64 -2.80 -13.24
CA LEU A 247 -0.39 -3.54 -13.96
C LEU A 247 -1.10 -2.61 -14.95
N ASP A 248 -0.94 -2.87 -16.25
CA ASP A 248 -1.80 -2.33 -17.31
C ASP A 248 -3.14 -3.08 -17.32
N ILE A 249 -3.91 -2.80 -16.28
CA ILE A 249 -5.31 -3.17 -16.15
C ILE A 249 -6.10 -1.86 -15.96
N PRO A 250 -6.52 -1.22 -17.06
CA PRO A 250 -7.42 -0.08 -17.01
C PRO A 250 -8.77 -0.52 -16.44
N GLY A 251 -9.38 0.35 -15.61
CA GLY A 251 -10.73 0.14 -15.09
C GLY A 251 -11.80 0.34 -16.16
N GLY A 252 -13.00 0.76 -15.72
CA GLY A 252 -14.11 1.11 -16.61
C GLY A 252 -14.67 -0.07 -17.41
N THR A 253 -15.67 0.18 -18.26
CA THR A 253 -16.25 -0.89 -19.09
C THR A 253 -15.34 -1.21 -20.27
N PRO A 254 -14.85 -2.45 -20.44
CA PRO A 254 -13.95 -2.76 -21.53
C PRO A 254 -14.69 -2.67 -22.85
N TYR A 255 -13.96 -2.18 -23.85
CA TYR A 255 -14.44 -2.22 -25.23
C TYR A 255 -14.65 -3.65 -25.75
N ASN A 256 -13.85 -4.61 -25.25
CA ASN A 256 -13.96 -6.02 -25.60
C ASN A 256 -13.64 -6.91 -24.39
N LEU A 257 -14.65 -7.67 -23.94
CA LEU A 257 -14.54 -8.57 -22.79
C LEU A 257 -13.50 -9.68 -23.00
N SER A 258 -13.48 -10.33 -24.17
CA SER A 258 -12.52 -11.41 -24.47
C SER A 258 -11.08 -10.93 -24.41
N VAL A 259 -10.82 -9.74 -24.95
CA VAL A 259 -9.48 -9.11 -24.92
C VAL A 259 -9.07 -8.76 -23.48
N THR A 260 -10.05 -8.43 -22.63
CA THR A 260 -9.81 -8.12 -21.21
C THR A 260 -9.52 -9.40 -20.42
N GLU A 261 -10.28 -10.47 -20.65
CA GLU A 261 -10.03 -11.79 -20.05
C GLU A 261 -8.66 -12.36 -20.46
N GLU A 262 -8.32 -12.32 -21.75
CA GLU A 262 -6.99 -12.72 -22.25
C GLU A 262 -5.87 -11.91 -21.58
N ARG A 263 -6.08 -10.60 -21.45
CA ARG A 263 -5.13 -9.72 -20.75
C ARG A 263 -4.99 -10.11 -19.28
N PHE A 264 -6.06 -10.47 -18.58
CA PHE A 264 -5.99 -10.90 -17.19
C PHE A 264 -5.23 -12.21 -17.04
N ASP A 265 -5.50 -13.18 -17.91
CA ASP A 265 -4.77 -14.45 -17.94
C ASP A 265 -3.26 -14.21 -18.20
N GLU A 266 -2.91 -13.37 -19.18
CA GLU A 266 -1.51 -13.02 -19.47
C GLU A 266 -0.82 -12.33 -18.28
N HIS A 267 -1.52 -11.43 -17.57
CA HIS A 267 -1.00 -10.79 -16.36
C HIS A 267 -0.78 -11.80 -15.23
N LEU A 268 -1.74 -12.70 -14.99
CA LEU A 268 -1.62 -13.74 -13.97
C LEU A 268 -0.47 -14.71 -14.29
N GLU A 269 -0.33 -15.12 -15.55
CA GLU A 269 0.78 -15.97 -16.01
C GLU A 269 2.13 -15.27 -15.81
N ARG A 270 2.23 -13.99 -16.18
CA ARG A 270 3.45 -13.20 -16.05
C ARG A 270 3.84 -12.97 -14.59
N ILE A 271 2.89 -12.59 -13.73
CA ILE A 271 3.10 -12.45 -12.29
C ILE A 271 3.60 -13.77 -11.69
N ASN A 272 2.94 -14.88 -12.00
CA ASN A 272 3.38 -16.20 -11.56
C ASN A 272 4.80 -16.55 -12.05
N SER A 273 5.13 -16.19 -13.30
CA SER A 273 6.46 -16.40 -13.87
C SER A 273 7.53 -15.59 -13.13
N ILE A 274 7.27 -14.31 -12.85
CA ILE A 274 8.16 -13.43 -12.08
C ILE A 274 8.40 -14.00 -10.68
N LEU A 275 7.33 -14.32 -9.96
CA LEU A 275 7.43 -14.82 -8.58
C LEU A 275 8.16 -16.17 -8.49
N LYS A 276 8.00 -17.05 -9.49
CA LYS A 276 8.74 -18.33 -9.57
C LYS A 276 10.20 -18.16 -10.01
N GLY A 277 10.49 -17.12 -10.78
CA GLY A 277 11.83 -16.80 -11.26
C GLY A 277 12.73 -16.20 -10.19
N LEU A 278 12.14 -15.56 -9.18
CA LEU A 278 12.84 -14.97 -8.04
C LEU A 278 12.95 -15.96 -6.88
N SER A 279 14.12 -16.02 -6.26
CA SER A 279 14.34 -16.73 -5.00
C SER A 279 13.67 -16.01 -3.83
N ASP A 280 13.34 -16.77 -2.79
CA ASP A 280 12.68 -16.21 -1.60
C ASP A 280 13.50 -15.11 -0.89
N SER A 281 14.83 -15.14 -1.03
CA SER A 281 15.73 -14.14 -0.46
C SER A 281 15.76 -12.80 -1.21
N GLU A 282 15.37 -12.77 -2.49
CA GLU A 282 15.54 -11.58 -3.34
C GLU A 282 14.57 -10.44 -2.97
N TYR A 283 13.38 -10.77 -2.46
CA TYR A 283 12.37 -9.78 -2.09
C TYR A 283 11.63 -10.18 -0.83
N LYS A 284 11.15 -9.20 -0.09
CA LYS A 284 10.45 -9.35 1.19
C LYS A 284 9.08 -8.71 1.19
N VAL A 285 8.84 -7.74 0.31
CA VAL A 285 7.58 -7.04 0.14
C VAL A 285 7.22 -7.02 -1.35
N ILE A 286 5.93 -7.10 -1.67
CA ILE A 286 5.39 -6.90 -3.01
C ILE A 286 4.56 -5.62 -3.02
N VAL A 287 4.79 -4.76 -4.02
CA VAL A 287 3.99 -3.57 -4.27
C VAL A 287 3.34 -3.74 -5.64
N LEU A 288 2.02 -3.87 -5.65
CA LEU A 288 1.19 -3.86 -6.84
C LEU A 288 0.71 -2.42 -7.08
N LEU A 289 0.74 -1.99 -8.34
CA LEU A 289 0.36 -0.64 -8.79
C LEU A 289 -0.56 -0.81 -10.00
N GLY A 290 -1.67 -0.09 -10.07
CA GLY A 290 -2.60 -0.16 -11.19
C GLY A 290 -3.74 0.83 -11.03
N GLN A 291 -4.56 1.04 -12.06
CA GLN A 291 -5.71 1.95 -11.93
C GLN A 291 -6.90 1.24 -11.27
N VAL A 292 -7.27 0.07 -11.79
CA VAL A 292 -8.55 -0.61 -11.53
C VAL A 292 -8.87 -0.83 -10.04
N ASP A 293 -10.10 -0.53 -9.64
CA ASP A 293 -10.63 -0.95 -8.33
C ASP A 293 -11.10 -2.42 -8.43
N PRO A 294 -10.70 -3.31 -7.50
CA PRO A 294 -11.10 -4.71 -7.55
C PRO A 294 -12.62 -4.98 -7.35
N THR A 295 -13.38 -3.97 -6.92
CA THR A 295 -14.81 -4.01 -6.59
C THR A 295 -15.67 -3.10 -7.46
N TYR A 296 -15.07 -2.16 -8.20
CA TYR A 296 -15.77 -1.24 -9.09
C TYR A 296 -15.52 -1.62 -10.55
N GLY A 297 -16.58 -1.58 -11.36
CA GLY A 297 -16.55 -2.01 -12.77
C GLY A 297 -17.31 -3.33 -12.99
N GLN A 298 -18.46 -3.27 -13.68
CA GLN A 298 -19.20 -4.45 -14.17
C GLN A 298 -18.51 -5.11 -15.39
N ALA A 299 -17.20 -5.12 -15.37
CA ALA A 299 -16.40 -4.95 -16.56
C ALA A 299 -15.28 -5.97 -16.56
N GLY A 300 -15.62 -7.21 -16.95
CA GLY A 300 -14.61 -8.20 -17.33
C GLY A 300 -13.87 -8.91 -16.21
N ASN A 301 -14.54 -9.34 -15.13
CA ASN A 301 -13.96 -10.23 -14.11
C ASN A 301 -12.77 -9.66 -13.30
N SER A 302 -12.66 -8.33 -13.12
CA SER A 302 -11.59 -7.73 -12.30
C SER A 302 -11.58 -8.29 -10.89
N GLN A 303 -12.77 -8.50 -10.31
CA GLN A 303 -12.93 -9.20 -9.05
C GLN A 303 -12.29 -10.59 -9.07
N VAL A 304 -12.52 -11.41 -10.11
CA VAL A 304 -11.93 -12.77 -10.23
C VAL A 304 -10.42 -12.70 -10.37
N PHE A 305 -9.90 -11.75 -11.17
CA PHE A 305 -8.47 -11.51 -11.27
C PHE A 305 -7.87 -11.23 -9.88
N PHE A 306 -8.48 -10.35 -9.09
CA PHE A 306 -7.98 -10.03 -7.75
C PHE A 306 -8.25 -11.11 -6.70
N GLU A 307 -9.27 -11.95 -6.86
CA GLU A 307 -9.44 -13.18 -6.05
C GLU A 307 -8.25 -14.12 -6.27
N ILE A 308 -7.81 -14.30 -7.52
CA ILE A 308 -6.62 -15.11 -7.84
C ILE A 308 -5.34 -14.45 -7.31
N ILE A 309 -5.20 -13.12 -7.43
CA ILE A 309 -4.09 -12.39 -6.82
C ILE A 309 -4.07 -12.58 -5.31
N ALA A 310 -5.22 -12.49 -4.64
CA ALA A 310 -5.34 -12.71 -3.21
C ALA A 310 -4.89 -14.13 -2.82
N ASP A 311 -5.26 -15.14 -3.60
CA ASP A 311 -4.76 -16.51 -3.42
C ASP A 311 -3.24 -16.62 -3.63
N ILE A 312 -2.68 -15.96 -4.65
CA ILE A 312 -1.23 -15.89 -4.87
C ILE A 312 -0.53 -15.25 -3.67
N VAL A 313 -1.03 -14.10 -3.21
CA VAL A 313 -0.49 -13.36 -2.06
C VAL A 313 -0.57 -14.22 -0.80
N LYS A 314 -1.71 -14.86 -0.53
CA LYS A 314 -1.87 -15.77 0.61
C LYS A 314 -0.85 -16.91 0.58
N ASN A 315 -0.65 -17.52 -0.58
CA ASN A 315 0.25 -18.67 -0.72
C ASN A 315 1.73 -18.27 -0.64
N ILE A 316 2.09 -17.08 -1.13
CA ILE A 316 3.48 -16.61 -1.06
C ILE A 316 3.85 -16.13 0.35
N GLY A 317 2.85 -15.71 1.15
CA GLY A 317 3.02 -15.35 2.55
C GLY A 317 3.85 -14.07 2.78
N LYS A 318 4.11 -13.28 1.73
CA LYS A 318 4.86 -12.03 1.81
C LYS A 318 3.91 -10.84 1.94
N PRO A 319 4.24 -9.83 2.78
CA PRO A 319 3.51 -8.57 2.80
C PRO A 319 3.34 -8.00 1.40
N THR A 320 2.10 -7.74 1.03
CA THR A 320 1.74 -7.21 -0.28
C THR A 320 0.80 -6.02 -0.11
N VAL A 321 1.06 -4.94 -0.83
CA VAL A 321 0.18 -3.78 -0.91
C VAL A 321 -0.21 -3.53 -2.37
N TYR A 322 -1.48 -3.24 -2.62
CA TYR A 322 -1.98 -2.78 -3.91
C TYR A 322 -2.42 -1.33 -3.80
N PHE A 323 -1.81 -0.44 -4.57
CA PHE A 323 -2.24 0.94 -4.71
C PHE A 323 -3.03 1.12 -6.01
N HIS A 324 -4.16 1.82 -5.94
CA HIS A 324 -4.98 2.11 -7.12
C HIS A 324 -5.70 3.46 -7.08
N GLY A 325 -6.19 3.93 -8.24
CA GLY A 325 -6.83 5.24 -8.40
C GLY A 325 -8.35 5.21 -8.57
N ASP A 326 -8.88 4.18 -9.23
CA ASP A 326 -10.23 4.13 -9.85
C ASP A 326 -11.44 4.40 -8.93
N PHE A 327 -11.27 4.38 -7.60
CA PHE A 327 -12.34 4.79 -6.67
C PHE A 327 -12.44 6.32 -6.47
N HIS A 328 -11.44 7.06 -6.95
CA HIS A 328 -11.26 8.52 -6.84
C HIS A 328 -11.27 9.09 -5.42
N LYS A 329 -11.18 8.22 -4.41
CA LYS A 329 -11.17 8.58 -2.99
C LYS A 329 -10.26 7.68 -2.21
N TYR A 330 -9.63 8.27 -1.20
CA TYR A 330 -8.80 7.52 -0.29
C TYR A 330 -9.59 6.50 0.52
N TYR A 331 -9.11 5.26 0.51
CA TYR A 331 -9.47 4.27 1.49
C TYR A 331 -8.34 3.26 1.67
N GLU A 332 -8.40 2.54 2.79
CA GLU A 332 -7.55 1.38 3.07
C GLU A 332 -8.46 0.19 3.36
N LEU A 333 -8.11 -0.97 2.82
CA LEU A 333 -8.82 -2.22 3.09
C LEU A 333 -7.83 -3.33 3.41
N GLU A 334 -7.77 -3.68 4.69
CA GLU A 334 -7.05 -4.84 5.19
C GLU A 334 -7.63 -6.14 4.60
N GLY A 335 -6.79 -7.16 4.49
CA GLY A 335 -7.17 -8.39 3.80
C GLY A 335 -7.27 -8.24 2.28
N GLY A 336 -6.98 -7.06 1.73
CA GLY A 336 -7.25 -6.68 0.34
C GLY A 336 -8.74 -6.68 -0.02
N GLY A 337 -9.64 -6.88 0.94
CA GLY A 337 -11.05 -7.20 0.72
C GLY A 337 -11.37 -8.69 0.53
N TYR A 338 -10.38 -9.57 0.73
CA TYR A 338 -10.45 -11.01 0.46
C TYR A 338 -10.08 -11.89 1.68
N ASP A 339 -9.97 -11.31 2.87
CA ASP A 339 -9.58 -12.03 4.11
C ASP A 339 -8.18 -12.67 4.02
N VAL A 340 -7.21 -11.92 3.47
CA VAL A 340 -5.81 -12.31 3.32
C VAL A 340 -4.89 -11.45 4.20
N ASP A 341 -4.47 -11.96 5.35
CA ASP A 341 -3.71 -11.23 6.38
C ASP A 341 -2.48 -10.46 5.90
N ASN A 342 -1.85 -10.89 4.80
CA ASN A 342 -0.66 -10.27 4.22
C ASN A 342 -0.97 -9.43 2.98
N PHE A 343 -2.22 -9.01 2.78
CA PHE A 343 -2.65 -8.15 1.68
C PHE A 343 -3.32 -6.88 2.19
N LEU A 344 -2.83 -5.73 1.71
CA LEU A 344 -3.46 -4.44 1.89
C LEU A 344 -3.85 -3.85 0.54
N ARG A 345 -5.03 -3.25 0.45
CA ARG A 345 -5.45 -2.44 -0.68
C ARG A 345 -5.61 -0.99 -0.26
N ILE A 346 -5.07 -0.06 -1.05
CA ILE A 346 -5.16 1.38 -0.83
C ILE A 346 -5.64 2.03 -2.12
N SER A 347 -6.76 2.76 -2.03
CA SER A 347 -7.16 3.67 -3.10
C SER A 347 -6.64 5.07 -2.82
N LEU A 348 -6.32 5.81 -3.87
CA LEU A 348 -5.89 7.19 -3.81
C LEU A 348 -7.06 8.16 -4.00
N ASP A 349 -6.88 9.36 -3.45
CA ASP A 349 -7.68 10.53 -3.80
C ASP A 349 -7.22 11.07 -5.16
N GLY A 350 -8.17 11.56 -5.96
CA GLY A 350 -7.83 12.42 -7.10
C GLY A 350 -7.29 13.77 -6.65
N GLU A 351 -6.55 14.44 -7.54
CA GLU A 351 -5.73 15.60 -7.16
C GLU A 351 -6.52 16.82 -6.65
N SER A 352 -7.76 17.00 -7.11
CA SER A 352 -8.68 18.01 -6.54
C SER A 352 -8.96 17.82 -5.04
N ILE A 353 -8.66 16.65 -4.47
CA ILE A 353 -8.92 16.31 -3.07
C ILE A 353 -7.62 16.35 -2.26
N SER A 354 -6.53 15.76 -2.76
CA SER A 354 -5.28 15.59 -2.01
C SER A 354 -4.03 15.65 -2.91
N PRO A 355 -2.88 16.15 -2.41
CA PRO A 355 -1.59 16.00 -3.11
C PRO A 355 -1.13 14.54 -3.24
N PRO A 356 -0.05 14.28 -4.02
CA PRO A 356 0.58 12.97 -4.09
C PRO A 356 0.92 12.40 -2.71
N ILE A 357 0.71 11.10 -2.55
CA ILE A 357 1.03 10.37 -1.31
C ILE A 357 2.50 9.98 -1.31
N VAL A 358 3.15 10.07 -0.15
CA VAL A 358 4.48 9.50 0.09
C VAL A 358 4.35 8.08 0.62
N ALA A 359 4.91 7.12 -0.11
CA ALA A 359 5.01 5.73 0.29
C ALA A 359 6.44 5.39 0.73
N VAL A 360 6.58 4.71 1.87
CA VAL A 360 7.88 4.25 2.40
C VAL A 360 7.83 2.74 2.61
N MET A 361 8.72 2.02 1.93
CA MET A 361 8.78 0.54 1.95
C MET A 361 10.12 0.07 2.51
N ASP A 362 10.10 -0.93 3.39
CA ASP A 362 11.31 -1.59 3.90
C ASP A 362 11.44 -3.02 3.35
N GLY A 363 12.43 -3.25 2.50
CA GLY A 363 12.70 -4.54 1.90
C GLY A 363 13.63 -5.45 2.69
N LEU A 364 14.06 -5.10 3.92
CA LEU A 364 14.86 -6.03 4.74
C LEU A 364 14.06 -7.28 5.08
N GLY A 365 12.77 -7.14 5.38
CA GLY A 365 12.06 -8.12 6.21
C GLY A 365 12.77 -8.27 7.56
N MET A 366 12.04 -8.44 8.67
CA MET A 366 12.76 -8.57 9.94
C MET A 366 13.64 -9.84 9.96
N LYS A 367 14.87 -9.69 10.47
CA LYS A 367 15.70 -10.85 10.86
C LYS A 367 14.89 -11.65 11.89
N SER A 368 14.68 -12.93 11.56
CA SER A 368 14.11 -13.95 12.44
C SER A 368 14.77 -14.02 13.80
#